data_AF-A0A0C9S381-F1
#
_entry.id   AF-A0A0C9S381-F1
#
_cell.length_a   1.000
_cell.length_b   1.000
_cell.length_c   1.000
_cell.angle_alpha   90.00
_cell.angle_beta   90.00
_cell.angle_gamma   90.00
#
_symmetry.space_group_name_H-M   'P 1'
#
loop_
_entity.id
_entity.type
_entity.pdbx_description
1 polymer ?
#
loop_
_entity_poly.entity_id
_entity_poly.type
_entity_poly.pdbx_seq_one_letter_code
_entity_poly.pdbx_strand_id
1 'polypeptide(L)' 'MHRYLGVAVILLLCMQSLLPRVEGCNPTLRPSTNRNYKCVAKVCGKGGSCDPPCRCIGNTNGWCNGYCTRK' A
#
# COMPACT_ATOMS: atom_id res chain seq x y z
N MET A 1 -18.53 -21.06 -25.84
CA MET A 1 -17.73 -19.81 -25.95
C MET A 1 -18.04 -18.79 -24.84
N HIS A 2 -19.28 -18.64 -24.36
CA HIS A 2 -19.61 -17.71 -23.26
C HIS A 2 -19.00 -18.01 -21.88
N ARG A 3 -18.64 -19.27 -21.59
CA ARG A 3 -18.00 -19.64 -20.31
C ARG A 3 -16.62 -18.98 -20.12
N TYR A 4 -15.86 -18.80 -21.19
CA TYR A 4 -14.54 -18.15 -21.13
C TYR A 4 -14.65 -16.65 -20.85
N LEU A 5 -15.69 -16.00 -21.39
CA LEU A 5 -15.99 -14.60 -21.12
C LEU A 5 -16.30 -14.36 -19.64
N GLY A 6 -17.11 -15.21 -19.02
CA GLY A 6 -17.41 -15.12 -17.59
C GLY A 6 -16.16 -15.26 -16.71
N VAL A 7 -15.29 -16.23 -17.02
CA VAL A 7 -14.03 -16.43 -16.29
C VAL A 7 -13.09 -15.24 -16.46
N ALA A 8 -12.99 -14.67 -17.66
CA ALA A 8 -12.16 -13.49 -17.93
C ALA A 8 -12.64 -12.26 -17.13
N VAL A 9 -13.95 -12.03 -17.04
CA VAL A 9 -14.51 -10.91 -16.26
C VAL A 9 -14.21 -11.08 -14.76
N ILE A 10 -14.35 -12.29 -14.22
CA ILE A 10 -14.04 -12.57 -12.81
C ILE A 10 -12.55 -12.35 -12.53
N LEU A 11 -11.66 -12.84 -13.40
CA LEU A 11 -10.22 -12.62 -13.28
C LEU A 11 -9.85 -11.14 -13.34
N LEU A 12 -10.46 -10.38 -14.25
CA LEU A 12 -10.24 -8.93 -14.38
C LEU A 12 -10.71 -8.17 -13.14
N LEU A 13 -11.85 -8.54 -12.55
CA LEU A 13 -12.35 -7.95 -11.31
C LEU A 13 -11.45 -8.29 -10.12
N CYS A 14 -10.94 -9.52 -10.03
CA CYS A 14 -9.98 -9.91 -8.99
C CYS A 14 -8.67 -9.10 -9.10
N MET A 15 -8.13 -8.96 -10.32
CA MET A 15 -6.94 -8.14 -10.58
C MET A 15 -7.20 -6.66 -10.26
N GLN A 16 -8.36 -6.12 -10.66
CA GLN A 16 -8.76 -4.75 -10.33
C GLN A 16 -9.02 -4.52 -8.84
N SER A 17 -9.36 -5.56 -8.08
CA SER A 17 -9.50 -5.46 -6.62
C SER A 17 -8.12 -5.47 -5.92
N LEU A 18 -7.12 -6.08 -6.54
CA LEU A 18 -5.73 -6.10 -6.08
C LEU A 18 -4.99 -4.78 -6.38
N LEU A 19 -5.30 -4.13 -7.50
CA LEU A 19 -4.59 -2.94 -8.01
C LEU A 19 -4.72 -1.65 -7.17
N PRO A 20 -5.87 -1.26 -6.56
CA PRO A 20 -6.02 0.04 -5.90
C PRO A 20 -5.34 0.15 -4.53
N ARG A 21 -4.42 -0.76 -4.17
CA ARG A 21 -3.82 -0.80 -2.84
C ARG A 21 -2.30 -0.96 -2.81
N VAL A 22 -1.65 -0.71 -3.94
CA VAL A 22 -0.21 -0.89 -4.12
C VAL A 22 0.67 0.24 -3.59
N GLU A 23 0.11 1.37 -3.12
CA GLU A 23 0.95 2.44 -2.56
C GLU A 23 1.82 1.95 -1.40
N GLY A 24 1.27 1.11 -0.51
CA GLY A 24 2.08 0.44 0.52
C GLY A 24 2.97 -0.67 -0.05
N CYS A 25 2.51 -1.38 -1.08
CA CYS A 25 3.22 -2.54 -1.63
C CYS A 25 4.38 -2.17 -2.57
N ASN A 26 4.44 -0.93 -3.04
CA ASN A 26 5.48 -0.49 -3.96
C ASN A 26 6.63 0.18 -3.18
N PRO A 27 7.74 -0.55 -2.93
CA PRO A 27 8.87 0.00 -2.20
C PRO A 27 9.55 1.18 -2.92
N THR A 28 9.36 1.35 -4.23
CA THR A 28 9.94 2.48 -4.98
C THR A 28 9.27 3.82 -4.67
N LEU A 29 8.03 3.81 -4.16
CA LEU A 29 7.32 5.02 -3.72
C LEU A 29 7.73 5.45 -2.31
N ARG A 30 8.48 4.60 -1.59
CA ARG A 30 8.90 4.88 -0.24
C ARG A 30 9.95 6.00 -0.26
N PRO A 31 9.72 7.08 0.51
CA PRO A 31 10.70 8.14 0.62
C PRO A 31 11.99 7.60 1.24
N SER A 32 13.11 8.24 0.95
CA SER A 32 14.35 7.98 1.68
C SER A 32 14.24 8.49 3.12
N THR A 33 15.04 7.91 4.01
CA THR A 33 15.10 8.31 5.42
C THR A 33 15.46 9.79 5.53
N ASN A 34 14.71 10.54 6.34
CA ASN A 34 14.94 11.96 6.54
C ASN A 34 15.63 12.21 7.89
N ARG A 35 16.77 12.92 7.89
CA ARG A 35 17.50 13.24 9.14
C ARG A 35 16.70 14.12 10.11
N ASN A 36 15.87 15.02 9.59
CA ASN A 36 15.02 15.90 10.40
C ASN A 36 13.76 15.20 10.90
N TYR A 37 13.32 14.15 10.19
CA TYR A 37 12.12 13.38 10.53
C TYR A 37 12.43 11.88 10.55
N LYS A 38 12.94 11.39 11.69
CA LYS A 38 13.31 9.98 11.91
C LYS A 38 12.16 8.99 11.69
N CYS A 39 10.92 9.47 11.68
CA CYS A 39 9.74 8.67 11.40
C CYS A 39 9.54 8.39 9.90
N VAL A 40 10.09 9.22 9.00
CA VAL A 40 9.95 9.05 7.54
C VAL A 40 10.66 7.77 7.10
N ALA A 41 10.05 7.07 6.15
CA ALA A 41 10.54 5.81 5.62
C ALA A 41 10.53 4.65 6.61
N LYS A 42 9.93 4.75 7.81
CA LYS A 42 9.65 3.57 8.64
C LYS A 42 8.52 2.73 8.03
N VAL A 43 8.54 1.42 8.29
CA VAL A 43 7.43 0.52 7.91
C VAL A 43 6.26 0.76 8.86
N CYS A 44 5.04 0.79 8.35
CA CYS A 44 3.83 0.74 9.17
C CYS A 44 2.88 -0.33 8.63
N GLY A 45 2.51 -1.29 9.46
CA GLY A 45 1.67 -2.44 9.07
C GLY A 45 0.18 -2.13 9.04
N LYS A 46 -0.63 -3.18 8.81
CA LYS A 46 -2.10 -3.12 8.89
C LYS A 46 -2.54 -2.63 10.27
N GLY A 47 -3.32 -1.55 10.31
CA GLY A 47 -3.73 -0.91 11.56
C GLY A 47 -2.59 -0.23 12.33
N GLY A 48 -1.39 -0.19 11.76
CA GLY A 48 -0.24 0.49 12.35
C GLY A 48 -0.31 2.00 12.21
N SER A 49 0.34 2.69 13.14
CA SER A 49 0.53 4.13 13.16
C SER A 49 2.01 4.48 13.00
N CYS A 50 2.27 5.74 12.66
CA CYS A 50 3.62 6.30 12.63
C CYS A 50 3.81 7.26 13.81
N ASP A 51 5.04 7.39 14.27
CA ASP A 51 5.40 8.41 15.25
C ASP A 51 5.08 9.81 14.69
N PRO A 52 4.52 10.74 15.49
CA PRO A 52 4.40 12.14 15.09
C PRO A 52 5.76 12.73 14.68
N PRO A 53 5.85 13.58 13.65
CA PRO A 53 4.76 14.18 12.86
C PRO A 53 4.38 13.39 11.59
N CYS A 54 4.67 12.09 11.52
CA CYS A 54 4.39 11.29 10.34
C CYS A 54 2.96 10.71 10.30
N ARG A 55 2.50 10.32 9.10
CA ARG A 55 1.31 9.51 8.84
C ARG A 55 1.70 8.25 8.08
N CYS A 56 0.94 7.18 8.28
CA CYS A 56 1.12 5.94 7.54
C CYS A 56 0.40 5.98 6.20
N ILE A 57 1.09 5.68 5.12
CA ILE A 57 0.52 5.42 3.80
C ILE A 57 0.46 3.91 3.61
N GLY A 58 -0.69 3.38 3.20
CA GLY A 58 -0.85 1.95 2.92
C GLY A 58 -1.25 1.06 4.09
N ASN A 59 -1.47 1.58 5.32
CA ASN A 59 -2.08 0.80 6.44
C ASN A 59 -3.50 0.27 6.13
N THR A 60 -4.11 0.91 5.13
CA THR A 60 -5.08 0.40 4.19
C THR A 60 -5.04 -1.11 4.00
N ASN A 61 -3.92 -1.54 3.41
CA ASN A 61 -3.78 -2.82 2.73
C ASN A 61 -3.62 -3.99 3.71
N GLY A 62 -4.35 -5.08 3.46
CA GLY A 62 -4.24 -6.31 4.22
C GLY A 62 -3.12 -7.25 3.76
N TRP A 63 -2.50 -6.97 2.61
CA TRP A 63 -1.55 -7.86 1.94
C TRP A 63 -0.09 -7.38 2.03
N CYS A 64 0.14 -6.10 2.32
CA CYS A 64 1.47 -5.54 2.42
C CYS A 64 1.54 -4.44 3.46
N ASN A 65 2.75 -4.20 3.95
CA ASN A 65 3.01 -3.12 4.89
C ASN A 65 3.18 -1.80 4.15
N GLY A 66 2.63 -0.75 4.72
CA GLY A 66 2.83 0.62 4.28
C GLY A 66 4.14 1.24 4.77
N TYR A 67 4.26 2.55 4.55
CA TYR A 67 5.38 3.34 5.05
C TYR A 67 4.96 4.69 5.62
N CYS A 68 5.79 5.20 6.53
CA CYS A 68 5.60 6.49 7.15
C CYS A 68 6.10 7.62 6.26
N THR A 69 5.25 8.62 6.06
CA THR A 69 5.58 9.88 5.39
C THR A 69 5.25 11.05 6.30
N ARG A 70 5.82 12.22 6.05
CA ARG A 70 5.50 13.44 6.80
C ARG A 70 4.02 13.80 6.59
N LYS A 71 3.32 14.19 7.67
CA LYS A 71 1.97 14.77 7.56
C LYS A 71 1.96 16.03 6.71
#